data_AF-A0A2C9KYZ1-F1
#
_entry.id   AF-A0A2C9KYZ1-F1
#
_cell.length_a   1.000
_cell.length_b   1.000
_cell.length_c   1.000
_cell.angle_alpha   90.00
_cell.angle_beta   90.00
_cell.angle_gamma   90.00
#
_symmetry.space_group_name_H-M   'P 1'
#
loop_
_entity.id
_entity.type
_entity.pdbx_description
1 polymer ?
#
loop_
_entity_poly.entity_id
_entity_poly.type
_entity_poly.pdbx_seq_one_letter_code
_entity_poly.pdbx_strand_id
1 'polypeptide(L)'
;MAAWSTLSNVLNIIVFVKVGLKERVNFNLFCLSCSDLMEAATIAAMSVGFVGDVELLFGLMDGTYYLLYISWYRALFVDISSALTVFITIERCRCVVRPLTFNTSFIARRGKGIVFVILVFVLVNYLPLLTTFEFIPSESQYSPNLTIIIVTYSELNLAVARYNDLVFGITLAALCQFIIFVCALLMFRGLQKTSKVRSTNVLKSNDVHSQAKGAMTSKERRVVKMILVLAGLYTTSCLPQMAYCWARVIIPDFADGKIGNLQV
;
A
#
# COMPACT_ATOMS: atom_id res chain seq x y z
N MET A 1 1.89 -0.64 17.22
CA MET A 1 1.17 -0.65 15.91
C MET A 1 1.59 -1.84 15.05
N ALA A 2 2.89 -2.06 14.81
CA ALA A 2 3.39 -3.18 14.00
C ALA A 2 2.88 -4.56 14.48
N ALA A 3 2.98 -4.88 15.78
CA ALA A 3 2.52 -6.16 16.32
C ALA A 3 1.04 -6.49 16.02
N TRP A 4 0.17 -5.48 16.06
CA TRP A 4 -1.25 -5.64 15.73
C TRP A 4 -1.45 -5.88 14.22
N SER A 5 -0.71 -5.15 13.38
CA SER A 5 -0.73 -5.37 11.94
C SER A 5 -0.23 -6.77 11.58
N THR A 6 0.86 -7.22 12.18
CA THR A 6 1.40 -8.57 12.00
C THR A 6 0.37 -9.64 12.36
N LEU A 7 -0.21 -9.58 13.57
CA LEU A 7 -1.17 -10.58 14.03
C LEU A 7 -2.41 -10.63 13.12
N SER A 8 -2.99 -9.47 12.81
CA SER A 8 -4.20 -9.40 11.98
C SER A 8 -3.97 -9.90 10.56
N ASN A 9 -2.85 -9.54 9.93
CA ASN A 9 -2.54 -9.99 8.57
C ASN A 9 -2.17 -11.46 8.50
N VAL A 10 -1.47 -12.01 9.51
CA VAL A 10 -1.23 -13.45 9.61
C VAL A 10 -2.56 -14.22 9.71
N LEU A 11 -3.48 -13.77 10.56
CA LEU A 11 -4.80 -14.40 10.67
C LEU A 11 -5.58 -14.32 9.35
N ASN A 12 -5.57 -13.18 8.68
CA ASN A 12 -6.20 -13.01 7.37
C ASN A 12 -5.62 -13.99 6.33
N ILE A 13 -4.30 -14.12 6.26
CA ILE A 13 -3.62 -15.07 5.38
C ILE A 13 -4.08 -16.50 5.67
N ILE A 14 -4.07 -16.92 6.94
CA ILE A 14 -4.52 -18.27 7.34
C ILE A 14 -5.97 -18.50 6.91
N VAL A 15 -6.85 -17.52 7.14
CA VAL A 15 -8.26 -17.61 6.76
C VAL A 15 -8.42 -17.71 5.25
N PHE A 16 -7.77 -16.86 4.46
CA PHE A 16 -7.91 -16.89 2.99
C PHE A 16 -7.33 -18.16 2.37
N VAL A 17 -6.24 -18.69 2.91
CA VAL A 17 -5.69 -19.98 2.50
C VAL A 17 -6.68 -21.11 2.80
N LYS A 18 -7.30 -21.11 3.99
CA LYS A 18 -8.31 -22.12 4.37
C LYS A 18 -9.61 -22.03 3.56
N VAL A 19 -10.10 -20.82 3.27
CA VAL A 19 -11.29 -20.60 2.44
C VAL A 19 -11.01 -20.97 0.98
N GLY A 20 -9.77 -20.80 0.53
CA GLY A 20 -9.31 -21.13 -0.80
C GLY A 20 -9.17 -19.91 -1.71
N LEU A 21 -8.04 -19.86 -2.42
CA LEU A 21 -7.63 -18.76 -3.30
C LEU A 21 -8.17 -18.90 -4.74
N LYS A 22 -9.15 -19.79 -4.96
CA LYS A 22 -9.80 -19.96 -6.27
C LYS A 22 -10.62 -18.72 -6.61
N GLU A 23 -11.34 -18.17 -5.64
CA GLU A 23 -12.09 -16.93 -5.82
C GLU A 23 -11.15 -15.71 -5.90
N ARG A 24 -11.39 -14.86 -6.90
CA ARG A 24 -10.61 -13.64 -7.14
C ARG A 24 -10.57 -12.71 -5.92
N VAL A 25 -11.71 -12.59 -5.21
CA VAL A 25 -11.81 -11.75 -4.01
C VAL A 25 -10.83 -12.21 -2.94
N ASN A 26 -10.83 -13.52 -2.64
CA ASN A 26 -9.94 -14.08 -1.61
C ASN A 26 -8.48 -13.97 -2.04
N PHE A 27 -8.18 -14.16 -3.33
CA PHE A 27 -6.85 -13.96 -3.87
C PHE A 27 -6.35 -12.52 -3.71
N ASN A 28 -7.16 -11.53 -4.08
CA ASN A 28 -6.77 -10.12 -3.96
C ASN A 28 -6.53 -9.72 -2.50
N LEU A 29 -7.41 -10.14 -1.59
CA LEU A 29 -7.28 -9.86 -0.15
C LEU A 29 -6.09 -10.60 0.47
N PHE A 30 -5.79 -11.81 0.00
CA PHE A 30 -4.58 -12.53 0.39
C PHE A 30 -3.31 -11.77 -0.02
N CYS A 31 -3.21 -11.32 -1.28
CA CYS A 31 -2.06 -10.54 -1.73
C CYS A 31 -1.90 -9.23 -0.95
N LEU A 32 -3.01 -8.56 -0.64
CA LEU A 32 -3.02 -7.37 0.18
C LEU A 32 -2.49 -7.67 1.60
N SER A 33 -3.01 -8.70 2.26
CA SER A 33 -2.52 -9.10 3.59
C SER A 33 -1.06 -9.55 3.61
N CYS A 34 -0.56 -10.18 2.54
CA CYS A 34 0.88 -10.47 2.40
C CYS A 34 1.71 -9.19 2.35
N SER A 35 1.25 -8.19 1.60
CA SER A 35 1.95 -6.91 1.44
C SER A 35 1.96 -6.11 2.74
N ASP A 36 0.82 -6.02 3.42
CA ASP A 36 0.69 -5.37 4.73
C ASP A 36 1.49 -6.08 5.83
N LEU A 37 1.63 -7.41 5.75
CA LEU A 37 2.48 -8.17 6.66
C LEU A 37 3.97 -7.85 6.45
N MET A 38 4.41 -7.74 5.20
CA MET A 38 5.79 -7.36 4.88
C MET A 38 6.07 -5.91 5.28
N GLU A 39 5.13 -5.00 5.09
CA GLU A 39 5.22 -3.65 5.64
C GLU A 39 5.41 -3.69 7.17
N ALA A 40 4.57 -4.43 7.89
CA ALA A 40 4.69 -4.56 9.35
C ALA A 40 6.04 -5.15 9.78
N ALA A 41 6.57 -6.11 9.02
CA ALA A 41 7.90 -6.68 9.25
C ALA A 41 9.01 -5.64 9.05
N THR A 42 8.94 -4.81 8.00
CA THR A 42 9.90 -3.72 7.80
C THR A 42 9.85 -2.68 8.91
N ILE A 43 8.67 -2.33 9.43
CA ILE A 43 8.53 -1.42 10.58
C ILE A 43 9.17 -2.02 11.84
N ALA A 44 8.95 -3.32 12.08
CA ALA A 44 9.59 -4.02 13.19
C ALA A 44 11.13 -4.01 13.05
N ALA A 45 11.65 -4.24 11.83
CA ALA A 45 13.07 -4.15 11.55
C ALA A 45 13.63 -2.74 11.80
N MET A 46 12.96 -1.68 11.35
CA MET A 46 13.36 -0.29 11.63
C MET A 46 13.38 0.02 13.12
N SER A 47 12.52 -0.62 13.92
CA SER A 47 12.46 -0.39 15.37
C SER A 47 13.78 -0.77 16.06
N VAL A 48 14.49 -1.78 15.54
CA VAL A 48 15.85 -2.15 16.00
C VAL A 48 16.84 -1.00 15.73
N GLY A 49 16.70 -0.35 14.58
CA GLY A 49 17.43 0.86 14.19
C GLY A 49 17.31 2.00 15.20
N PHE A 50 16.09 2.29 15.64
CA PHE A 50 15.80 3.40 16.55
C PHE A 50 16.25 3.18 18.00
N VAL A 51 16.35 1.92 18.45
CA VAL A 51 16.77 1.59 19.82
C VAL A 51 18.29 1.66 19.98
N GLY A 52 19.05 1.73 18.87
CA GLY A 52 20.51 1.72 18.88
C GLY A 52 21.11 0.31 18.97
N ASP A 53 20.27 -0.73 18.95
CA ASP A 53 20.69 -2.14 19.02
C ASP A 53 21.32 -2.66 17.71
N VAL A 54 21.47 -1.85 16.67
CA VAL A 54 22.03 -2.29 15.37
C VAL A 54 23.51 -2.67 15.51
N GLU A 55 24.27 -1.89 16.29
CA GLU A 55 25.66 -2.22 16.63
C GLU A 55 25.73 -3.52 17.46
N LEU A 56 24.71 -3.80 18.28
CA LEU A 56 24.64 -4.98 19.15
C LEU A 56 24.16 -6.25 18.42
N LEU A 57 23.23 -6.13 17.45
CA LEU A 57 22.62 -7.27 16.77
C LEU A 57 23.43 -7.77 15.56
N PHE A 58 24.06 -6.85 14.82
CA PHE A 58 24.75 -7.19 13.57
C PHE A 58 26.18 -6.66 13.49
N GLY A 59 26.60 -5.70 14.33
CA GLY A 59 27.99 -5.21 14.44
C GLY A 59 28.61 -4.65 13.14
N LEU A 60 27.80 -4.52 12.09
CA LEU A 60 28.29 -4.36 10.72
C LEU A 60 27.70 -3.15 10.02
N MET A 61 26.66 -2.45 10.50
CA MET A 61 26.13 -1.26 9.83
C MET A 61 25.75 -0.17 10.84
N ASP A 62 26.04 1.08 10.50
CA ASP A 62 25.57 2.23 11.27
C ASP A 62 24.04 2.35 11.22
N GLY A 63 23.44 2.71 12.36
CA GLY A 63 21.99 2.71 12.55
C GLY A 63 21.24 3.64 11.60
N THR A 64 21.83 4.78 11.22
CA THR A 64 21.23 5.74 10.28
C THR A 64 21.13 5.14 8.88
N TYR A 65 22.22 4.55 8.40
CA TYR A 65 22.26 3.90 7.10
C TYR A 65 21.38 2.65 7.05
N TYR A 66 21.30 1.90 8.15
CA TYR A 66 20.37 0.78 8.29
C TYR A 66 18.90 1.23 8.16
N LEU A 67 18.51 2.28 8.91
CA LEU A 67 17.17 2.84 8.84
C LEU A 67 16.84 3.30 7.43
N LEU A 68 17.78 3.96 6.76
CA LEU A 68 17.61 4.44 5.39
C LEU A 68 17.40 3.29 4.41
N TYR A 69 18.23 2.24 4.50
CA TYR A 69 18.11 1.06 3.65
C TYR A 69 16.76 0.35 3.84
N ILE A 70 16.36 0.09 5.08
CA ILE A 70 15.07 -0.56 5.39
C ILE A 70 13.88 0.33 5.00
N SER A 71 14.03 1.66 5.02
CA SER A 71 12.96 2.58 4.63
C SER A 71 12.50 2.39 3.18
N TRP A 72 13.41 2.02 2.28
CA TRP A 72 13.09 1.74 0.87
C TRP A 72 12.34 0.43 0.68
N TYR A 73 12.66 -0.60 1.47
CA TYR A 73 11.85 -1.83 1.51
C TYR A 73 10.44 -1.54 2.04
N ARG A 74 10.33 -0.70 3.07
CA ARG A 74 9.02 -0.29 3.57
C ARG A 74 8.22 0.45 2.49
N ALA A 75 8.85 1.36 1.75
CA ALA A 75 8.20 2.11 0.66
C ALA A 75 7.67 1.17 -0.44
N LEU A 76 8.48 0.18 -0.84
CA LEU A 76 8.07 -0.87 -1.79
C LEU A 76 6.76 -1.56 -1.37
N PHE A 77 6.67 -2.03 -0.12
CA PHE A 77 5.48 -2.75 0.33
C PHE A 77 4.25 -1.84 0.50
N VAL A 78 4.45 -0.59 0.93
CA VAL A 78 3.38 0.42 1.01
C VAL A 78 2.79 0.70 -0.37
N ASP A 79 3.63 0.80 -1.41
CA ASP A 79 3.17 1.04 -2.78
C ASP A 79 2.43 -0.16 -3.37
N ILE A 80 2.91 -1.37 -3.09
CA ILE A 80 2.19 -2.60 -3.44
C ILE A 80 0.80 -2.59 -2.79
N SER A 81 0.73 -2.39 -1.46
CA SER A 81 -0.53 -2.35 -0.73
C SER A 81 -1.47 -1.26 -1.24
N SER A 82 -0.94 -0.08 -1.56
CA SER A 82 -1.71 1.03 -2.13
C SER A 82 -2.27 0.69 -3.51
N ALA A 83 -1.46 0.14 -4.41
CA ALA A 83 -1.89 -0.26 -5.75
C ALA A 83 -2.94 -1.39 -5.71
N LEU A 84 -2.76 -2.38 -4.83
CA LEU A 84 -3.75 -3.45 -4.62
C LEU A 84 -5.06 -2.90 -4.05
N THR A 85 -4.99 -1.98 -3.09
CA THR A 85 -6.16 -1.34 -2.48
C THR A 85 -6.97 -0.56 -3.51
N VAL A 86 -6.32 0.19 -4.38
CA VAL A 86 -6.96 0.89 -5.51
C VAL A 86 -7.63 -0.10 -6.44
N PHE A 87 -6.93 -1.15 -6.85
CA PHE A 87 -7.49 -2.17 -7.73
C PHE A 87 -8.75 -2.83 -7.14
N ILE A 88 -8.68 -3.24 -5.87
CA ILE A 88 -9.83 -3.81 -5.14
C ILE A 88 -10.96 -2.78 -5.09
N THR A 89 -10.67 -1.51 -4.82
CA THR A 89 -11.68 -0.44 -4.74
C THR A 89 -12.36 -0.20 -6.10
N ILE A 90 -11.62 -0.19 -7.20
CA ILE A 90 -12.18 -0.09 -8.56
C ILE A 90 -13.07 -1.29 -8.86
N GLU A 91 -12.60 -2.50 -8.54
CA GLU A 91 -13.37 -3.73 -8.76
C GLU A 91 -14.72 -3.64 -8.06
N ARG A 92 -14.72 -3.21 -6.79
CA ARG A 92 -15.93 -3.07 -5.96
C ARG A 92 -16.83 -1.95 -6.44
N CYS A 93 -16.26 -0.81 -6.82
CA CYS A 93 -17.02 0.29 -7.39
C CYS A 93 -17.77 -0.16 -8.66
N ARG A 94 -17.12 -0.95 -9.53
CA ARG A 94 -17.79 -1.51 -10.72
C ARG A 94 -18.94 -2.46 -10.36
N CYS A 95 -18.77 -3.32 -9.36
CA CYS A 95 -19.85 -4.18 -8.87
C CYS A 95 -21.09 -3.36 -8.46
N VAL A 96 -20.89 -2.22 -7.82
CA VAL A 96 -21.98 -1.37 -7.31
C VAL A 96 -22.61 -0.53 -8.43
N VAL A 97 -21.81 0.09 -9.29
CA VAL A 97 -22.30 1.05 -10.30
C VAL A 97 -22.91 0.34 -11.51
N ARG A 98 -22.35 -0.81 -11.92
CA ARG A 98 -22.82 -1.58 -13.09
C ARG A 98 -22.84 -3.09 -12.82
N PRO A 99 -23.77 -3.57 -11.96
CA PRO A 99 -23.82 -4.98 -11.56
C PRO A 99 -24.02 -5.94 -12.75
N LEU A 100 -24.87 -5.57 -13.72
CA LEU A 100 -25.24 -6.43 -14.86
C LEU A 100 -24.09 -6.67 -15.85
N THR A 101 -23.11 -5.76 -15.93
CA THR A 101 -21.94 -5.89 -16.82
C THR A 101 -20.67 -6.32 -16.08
N PHE A 102 -20.74 -6.49 -14.76
CA PHE A 102 -19.55 -6.81 -13.97
C PHE A 102 -18.99 -8.20 -14.33
N ASN A 103 -19.86 -9.21 -14.44
CA ASN A 103 -19.44 -10.58 -14.75
C ASN A 103 -18.83 -10.74 -16.17
N THR A 104 -19.13 -9.82 -17.09
CA THR A 104 -18.56 -9.82 -18.45
C THR A 104 -17.33 -8.91 -18.59
N SER A 105 -17.10 -8.03 -17.61
CA SER A 105 -16.00 -7.07 -17.57
C SER A 105 -14.63 -7.77 -17.57
N PHE A 106 -13.68 -7.19 -18.31
CA PHE A 106 -12.29 -7.64 -18.36
C PHE A 106 -11.66 -7.82 -16.97
N ILE A 107 -11.93 -6.90 -16.05
CA ILE A 107 -11.46 -6.94 -14.65
C ILE A 107 -11.96 -8.16 -13.89
N ALA A 108 -13.20 -8.59 -14.11
CA ALA A 108 -13.73 -9.77 -13.44
C ALA A 108 -13.08 -11.07 -13.95
N ARG A 109 -12.76 -11.13 -15.25
CA ARG A 109 -12.16 -12.29 -15.90
C ARG A 109 -10.65 -12.40 -15.70
N ARG A 110 -9.93 -11.27 -15.64
CA ARG A 110 -8.45 -11.23 -15.61
C ARG A 110 -7.87 -10.70 -14.30
N GLY A 111 -8.68 -10.54 -13.25
CA GLY A 111 -8.24 -9.88 -12.01
C GLY A 111 -6.97 -10.46 -11.37
N LYS A 112 -6.81 -11.79 -11.34
CA LYS A 112 -5.57 -12.41 -10.83
C LYS A 112 -4.33 -12.03 -11.64
N GLY A 113 -4.46 -11.97 -12.97
CA GLY A 113 -3.40 -11.52 -13.85
C GLY A 113 -3.07 -10.04 -13.66
N ILE A 114 -4.08 -9.20 -13.44
CA ILE A 114 -3.87 -7.77 -13.14
C ILE A 114 -3.10 -7.60 -11.82
N VAL A 115 -3.49 -8.33 -10.77
CA VAL A 115 -2.77 -8.32 -9.49
C VAL A 115 -1.32 -8.77 -9.67
N PHE A 116 -1.08 -9.85 -10.42
CA PHE A 116 0.28 -10.30 -10.71
C PHE A 116 1.10 -9.24 -11.45
N VAL A 117 0.52 -8.57 -12.45
CA VAL A 117 1.17 -7.47 -13.18
C VAL A 117 1.49 -6.29 -12.26
N ILE A 118 0.57 -5.93 -11.35
CA ILE A 118 0.82 -4.87 -10.34
C ILE A 118 2.02 -5.23 -9.48
N LEU A 119 2.09 -6.46 -8.95
CA LEU A 119 3.19 -6.91 -8.12
C LEU A 119 4.53 -6.84 -8.87
N VAL A 120 4.58 -7.41 -10.07
CA VAL A 120 5.80 -7.40 -10.90
C VAL A 120 6.20 -5.98 -11.27
N PHE A 121 5.25 -5.13 -11.65
CA PHE A 121 5.52 -3.75 -12.03
C PHE A 121 6.18 -2.96 -10.90
N VAL A 122 5.64 -3.04 -9.68
CA VAL A 122 6.21 -2.33 -8.53
C VAL A 122 7.58 -2.89 -8.19
N LEU A 123 7.74 -4.22 -8.13
CA LEU A 123 9.02 -4.87 -7.85
C LEU A 123 10.12 -4.46 -8.84
N VAL A 124 9.82 -4.47 -10.15
CA VAL A 124 10.78 -4.11 -11.19
C VAL A 124 11.21 -2.65 -11.09
N ASN A 125 10.32 -1.73 -10.72
CA ASN A 125 10.66 -0.31 -10.57
C ASN A 125 11.52 -0.04 -9.33
N TYR A 126 11.39 -0.86 -8.28
CA TYR A 126 12.18 -0.73 -7.06
C TYR A 126 13.52 -1.49 -7.13
N LEU A 127 13.65 -2.46 -8.04
CA LEU A 127 14.87 -3.27 -8.15
C LEU A 127 16.13 -2.44 -8.37
N PRO A 128 16.19 -1.45 -9.30
CA PRO A 128 17.38 -0.62 -9.50
C PRO A 128 17.75 0.16 -8.24
N LEU A 129 16.76 0.59 -7.45
CA LEU A 129 17.00 1.32 -6.21
C LEU A 129 17.65 0.43 -5.16
N LEU A 130 17.16 -0.81 -5.02
CA LEU A 130 17.65 -1.77 -4.04
C LEU A 130 19.01 -2.38 -4.42
N THR A 131 19.35 -2.45 -5.71
CA THR A 131 20.61 -3.07 -6.17
C THR A 131 21.76 -2.08 -6.37
N THR A 132 21.50 -0.78 -6.38
CA THR A 132 22.54 0.26 -6.61
C THR A 132 23.09 0.84 -5.31
N PHE A 133 22.73 0.28 -4.15
CA PHE A 133 23.36 0.63 -2.88
C PHE A 133 24.79 0.11 -2.84
N GLU A 134 25.72 1.00 -2.51
CA GLU A 134 27.12 0.64 -2.31
C GLU A 134 27.41 0.57 -0.81
N PHE A 135 28.01 -0.55 -0.40
CA PHE A 135 28.34 -0.85 0.99
C PHE A 135 29.85 -0.74 1.17
N ILE A 136 30.30 0.26 1.92
CA ILE A 136 31.72 0.55 2.11
C ILE A 136 32.09 0.34 3.58
N PRO A 137 33.18 -0.39 3.89
CA PRO A 137 33.69 -0.46 5.25
C PRO A 137 34.28 0.90 5.67
N SER A 138 33.88 1.38 6.83
CA SER A 138 34.34 2.60 7.49
C SER A 138 34.70 2.30 8.93
N GLU A 139 35.61 3.08 9.51
CA GLU A 139 35.87 3.03 10.95
C GLU A 139 34.70 3.64 11.72
N SER A 140 34.32 3.01 12.83
CA SER A 140 33.27 3.53 13.71
C SER A 140 33.78 4.79 14.42
N GLN A 141 32.99 5.85 14.38
CA GLN A 141 33.27 7.08 15.12
C GLN A 141 33.27 6.87 16.64
N TYR A 142 32.52 5.87 17.14
CA TYR A 142 32.38 5.59 18.57
C TYR A 142 33.43 4.60 19.09
N SER A 143 34.06 3.82 18.22
CA SER A 143 35.03 2.80 18.60
C SER A 143 36.10 2.62 17.51
N PRO A 144 37.32 3.14 17.68
CA PRO A 144 38.36 3.17 16.64
C PRO A 144 38.90 1.79 16.22
N ASN A 145 38.47 0.70 16.88
CA ASN A 145 38.81 -0.68 16.52
C ASN A 145 37.63 -1.45 15.88
N LEU A 146 36.50 -0.79 15.63
CA LEU A 146 35.31 -1.40 15.05
C LEU A 146 35.13 -0.93 13.60
N THR A 147 35.14 -1.87 12.66
CA THR A 147 34.79 -1.60 11.26
C THR A 147 33.28 -1.73 11.09
N ILE A 148 32.63 -0.64 10.71
CA ILE A 148 31.20 -0.58 10.37
C ILE A 148 31.03 -0.46 8.85
N ILE A 149 29.88 -0.84 8.32
CA ILE A 149 29.53 -0.64 6.91
C ILE A 149 28.64 0.60 6.84
N ILE A 150 29.03 1.54 5.99
CA ILE A 150 28.21 2.68 5.62
C ILE A 150 27.59 2.42 4.24
N VAL A 151 26.38 2.94 4.02
CA VAL A 151 25.72 2.90 2.72
C VAL A 151 25.96 4.24 2.04
N THR A 152 26.71 4.22 0.94
CA THR A 152 26.86 5.41 0.11
C THR A 152 25.89 5.37 -1.06
N TYR A 153 25.49 6.57 -1.47
CA TYR A 153 24.68 6.77 -2.64
C TYR A 153 25.58 6.97 -3.87
N SER A 154 25.58 6.00 -4.78
CA SER A 154 26.06 6.23 -6.13
C SER A 154 25.22 7.33 -6.80
N GLU A 155 25.80 8.09 -7.75
CA GLU A 155 25.05 9.08 -8.54
C GLU A 155 23.82 8.45 -9.22
N LEU A 156 23.96 7.18 -9.65
CA LEU A 156 22.86 6.40 -10.20
C LEU A 156 21.77 6.14 -9.16
N ASN A 157 22.13 5.81 -7.92
CA ASN A 157 21.16 5.57 -6.85
C ASN A 157 20.37 6.84 -6.52
N LEU A 158 21.02 8.01 -6.45
CA LEU A 158 20.33 9.29 -6.24
C LEU A 158 19.36 9.61 -7.37
N ALA A 159 19.75 9.40 -8.62
CA ALA A 159 18.87 9.62 -9.77
C ALA A 159 17.64 8.69 -9.72
N VAL A 160 17.85 7.41 -9.40
CA VAL A 160 16.77 6.43 -9.25
C VAL A 160 15.88 6.75 -8.04
N ALA A 161 16.45 7.16 -6.91
CA ALA A 161 15.72 7.56 -5.71
C ALA A 161 14.81 8.76 -5.98
N ARG A 162 15.32 9.80 -6.65
CA ARG A 162 14.53 10.97 -7.07
C ARG A 162 13.41 10.57 -8.04
N TYR A 163 13.70 9.69 -9.00
CA TYR A 163 12.68 9.15 -9.90
C TYR A 163 11.58 8.41 -9.11
N ASN A 164 11.96 7.55 -8.16
CA ASN A 164 11.03 6.78 -7.35
C ASN A 164 10.17 7.69 -6.46
N ASP A 165 10.76 8.68 -5.81
CA ASP A 165 10.05 9.68 -5.01
C ASP A 165 9.01 10.46 -5.84
N LEU A 166 9.34 10.87 -7.08
CA LEU A 166 8.41 11.57 -7.96
C LEU A 166 7.29 10.67 -8.47
N VAL A 167 7.63 9.48 -8.96
CA VAL A 167 6.68 8.56 -9.60
C VAL A 167 5.79 7.88 -8.57
N PHE A 168 6.38 7.31 -7.54
CA PHE A 168 5.64 6.54 -6.53
C PHE A 168 5.21 7.42 -5.36
N GLY A 169 6.16 8.15 -4.77
CA GLY A 169 5.93 8.96 -3.58
C GLY A 169 4.92 10.10 -3.77
N ILE A 170 4.86 10.69 -4.96
CA ILE A 170 3.94 11.80 -5.27
C ILE A 170 2.86 11.36 -6.26
N THR A 171 3.25 10.92 -7.45
CA THR A 171 2.29 10.73 -8.55
C THR A 171 1.36 9.55 -8.30
N LEU A 172 1.91 8.38 -7.98
CA LEU A 172 1.11 7.19 -7.69
C LEU A 172 0.25 7.40 -6.44
N ALA A 173 0.83 7.91 -5.35
CA ALA A 173 0.10 8.19 -4.12
C ALA A 173 -1.10 9.14 -4.37
N ALA A 174 -0.90 10.24 -5.10
CA ALA A 174 -1.97 11.18 -5.44
C ALA A 174 -3.04 10.55 -6.34
N LEU A 175 -2.64 9.76 -7.33
CA LEU A 175 -3.58 9.04 -8.21
C LEU A 175 -4.39 8.00 -7.44
N CYS A 176 -3.75 7.21 -6.57
CA CYS A 176 -4.40 6.24 -5.72
C CYS A 176 -5.46 6.91 -4.85
N GLN A 177 -5.09 8.01 -4.21
CA GLN A 177 -5.98 8.81 -3.37
C GLN A 177 -7.19 9.33 -4.16
N PHE A 178 -6.96 9.92 -5.33
CA PHE A 178 -8.01 10.45 -6.18
C PHE A 178 -8.99 9.34 -6.63
N ILE A 179 -8.47 8.19 -7.07
CA ILE A 179 -9.29 7.07 -7.52
C ILE A 179 -10.12 6.49 -6.37
N ILE A 180 -9.53 6.29 -5.19
CA ILE A 180 -10.24 5.77 -4.02
C ILE A 180 -11.38 6.73 -3.64
N PHE A 181 -11.11 8.04 -3.63
CA PHE A 181 -12.12 9.05 -3.33
C PHE A 181 -13.28 9.05 -4.34
N VAL A 182 -12.99 9.03 -5.64
CA VAL A 182 -14.03 8.97 -6.68
C VAL A 182 -14.85 7.68 -6.56
N CYS A 183 -14.19 6.54 -6.35
CA CYS A 183 -14.87 5.26 -6.17
C CYS A 183 -15.75 5.26 -4.92
N ALA A 184 -15.29 5.85 -3.81
CA ALA A 184 -16.06 6.02 -2.59
C ALA A 184 -17.33 6.85 -2.84
N LEU A 185 -17.22 7.99 -3.53
CA LEU A 185 -18.37 8.82 -3.90
C LEU A 185 -19.38 8.07 -4.78
N LEU A 186 -18.90 7.34 -5.78
CA LEU A 186 -19.75 6.54 -6.67
C LEU A 186 -20.45 5.41 -5.92
N MET A 187 -19.74 4.71 -5.05
CA MET A 187 -20.30 3.65 -4.21
C MET A 187 -21.34 4.19 -3.21
N PHE A 188 -21.08 5.35 -2.60
CA PHE A 188 -22.04 6.01 -1.71
C PHE A 188 -23.33 6.38 -2.45
N ARG A 189 -23.21 6.97 -3.65
CA ARG A 189 -24.37 7.27 -4.50
C ARG A 189 -25.13 6.01 -4.93
N GLY A 190 -24.41 4.93 -5.26
CA GLY A 190 -25.00 3.63 -5.58
C GLY A 190 -25.82 3.05 -4.43
N LEU A 191 -25.24 3.08 -3.21
CA LEU A 191 -25.93 2.64 -1.99
C LEU A 191 -27.21 3.44 -1.72
N GLN A 192 -27.19 4.76 -1.91
CA GLN A 192 -28.39 5.59 -1.72
C GLN A 192 -29.49 5.25 -2.72
N LYS A 193 -29.14 5.02 -3.99
CA LYS A 193 -30.11 4.62 -5.02
C LYS A 193 -30.77 3.28 -4.69
N THR A 194 -29.98 2.26 -4.32
CA THR A 194 -30.52 0.95 -3.91
C THR A 194 -31.38 1.05 -2.63
N SER A 195 -30.99 1.91 -1.68
CA SER A 195 -31.76 2.11 -0.45
C SER A 195 -33.12 2.78 -0.70
N LYS A 196 -33.15 3.84 -1.53
CA LYS A 196 -34.40 4.55 -1.87
C LYS A 196 -35.39 3.66 -2.61
N VAL A 197 -34.91 2.89 -3.60
CA VAL A 197 -35.75 1.97 -4.39
C VAL A 197 -36.42 0.93 -3.48
N ARG A 198 -35.72 0.41 -2.47
CA ARG A 198 -36.29 -0.54 -1.51
C ARG A 198 -37.36 0.09 -0.60
N SER A 199 -37.17 1.34 -0.17
CA SER A 199 -38.17 2.07 0.64
C SER A 199 -39.45 2.39 -0.12
N THR A 200 -39.37 2.72 -1.42
CA THR A 200 -40.55 2.95 -2.27
C THR A 200 -41.27 1.66 -2.66
N ASN A 201 -40.57 0.52 -2.78
CA ASN A 201 -41.19 -0.75 -3.16
C ASN A 201 -41.85 -1.49 -2.00
N VAL A 202 -41.47 -1.21 -0.74
CA VAL A 202 -42.22 -1.71 0.43
C VAL A 202 -43.64 -1.09 0.48
N LEU A 203 -43.85 0.07 -0.14
CA LEU A 203 -45.18 0.70 -0.28
C LEU A 203 -45.99 0.22 -1.50
N LYS A 204 -45.39 -0.52 -2.45
CA LYS A 204 -46.07 -1.06 -3.64
C LYS A 204 -45.88 -2.57 -3.72
N SER A 205 -46.85 -3.28 -3.16
CA SER A 205 -46.93 -4.75 -3.06
C SER A 205 -46.92 -5.49 -4.41
N ASN A 206 -46.46 -6.76 -4.35
CA ASN A 206 -46.92 -7.94 -5.13
C ASN A 206 -46.30 -8.38 -6.47
N ASP A 207 -45.13 -7.90 -6.90
CA ASP A 207 -44.43 -8.55 -8.05
C ASP A 207 -43.12 -9.24 -7.64
N VAL A 208 -43.22 -10.54 -7.36
CA VAL A 208 -42.15 -11.39 -6.81
C VAL A 208 -41.12 -11.81 -7.87
N HIS A 209 -41.34 -11.60 -9.17
CA HIS A 209 -40.55 -12.30 -10.19
C HIS A 209 -39.46 -11.50 -10.93
N SER A 210 -39.45 -10.16 -10.87
CA SER A 210 -38.53 -9.37 -11.70
C SER A 210 -37.46 -8.57 -10.94
N GLN A 211 -37.46 -8.62 -9.61
CA GLN A 211 -36.74 -7.61 -8.80
C GLN A 211 -35.40 -8.04 -8.17
N ALA A 212 -35.01 -9.32 -8.28
CA ALA A 212 -33.79 -9.83 -7.68
C ALA A 212 -32.50 -9.49 -8.45
N LYS A 213 -32.58 -9.03 -9.71
CA LYS A 213 -31.41 -8.91 -10.60
C LYS A 213 -30.55 -7.64 -10.42
N GLY A 214 -30.97 -6.68 -9.60
CA GLY A 214 -30.24 -5.42 -9.40
C GLY A 214 -30.07 -4.96 -7.95
N ALA A 215 -30.60 -5.73 -6.98
CA ALA A 215 -30.49 -5.41 -5.56
C ALA A 215 -29.15 -5.92 -5.00
N MET A 216 -28.34 -5.02 -4.45
CA MET A 216 -27.07 -5.36 -3.81
C MET A 216 -27.30 -6.32 -2.62
N THR A 217 -26.53 -7.39 -2.56
CA THR A 217 -26.58 -8.36 -1.48
C THR A 217 -26.15 -7.72 -0.15
N SER A 218 -26.67 -8.19 0.98
CA SER A 218 -26.27 -7.72 2.32
C SER A 218 -24.75 -7.80 2.54
N LYS A 219 -24.11 -8.85 2.00
CA LYS A 219 -22.64 -9.03 1.98
C LYS A 219 -21.93 -7.91 1.22
N GLU A 220 -22.39 -7.57 0.01
CA GLU A 220 -21.81 -6.50 -0.80
C GLU A 220 -21.96 -5.14 -0.09
N ARG A 221 -23.09 -4.88 0.56
CA ARG A 221 -23.32 -3.65 1.33
C ARG A 221 -22.34 -3.48 2.47
N ARG A 222 -22.02 -4.58 3.19
CA ARG A 222 -21.02 -4.56 4.26
C ARG A 222 -19.63 -4.21 3.72
N VAL A 223 -19.25 -4.81 2.59
CA VAL A 223 -17.98 -4.53 1.91
C VAL A 223 -17.90 -3.06 1.47
N VAL A 224 -18.96 -2.51 0.89
CA VAL A 224 -18.96 -1.10 0.48
C VAL A 224 -18.80 -0.15 1.67
N LYS A 225 -19.50 -0.41 2.78
CA LYS A 225 -19.33 0.39 4.00
C LYS A 225 -17.90 0.34 4.52
N MET A 226 -17.27 -0.84 4.50
CA MET A 226 -15.87 -1.01 4.87
C MET A 226 -14.95 -0.14 4.00
N ILE A 227 -15.15 -0.13 2.68
CA ILE A 227 -14.32 0.67 1.77
C ILE A 227 -14.52 2.18 1.99
N LEU A 228 -15.74 2.64 2.30
CA LEU A 228 -15.97 4.05 2.63
C LEU A 228 -15.22 4.47 3.90
N VAL A 229 -15.17 3.61 4.92
CA VAL A 229 -14.39 3.85 6.14
C VAL A 229 -12.89 3.88 5.81
N LEU A 230 -12.41 2.91 5.02
CA LEU A 230 -11.00 2.87 4.58
C LEU A 230 -10.61 4.11 3.79
N ALA A 231 -11.46 4.59 2.88
CA ALA A 231 -11.22 5.83 2.14
C ALA A 231 -11.13 7.05 3.06
N GLY A 232 -11.99 7.13 4.07
CA GLY A 232 -11.93 8.17 5.09
C GLY A 232 -10.62 8.13 5.89
N LEU A 233 -10.24 6.94 6.37
CA LEU A 233 -8.99 6.73 7.11
C LEU A 233 -7.76 7.04 6.27
N TYR A 234 -7.71 6.56 5.03
CA TYR A 234 -6.59 6.78 4.11
C TYR A 234 -6.43 8.27 3.77
N THR A 235 -7.53 9.01 3.62
CA THR A 235 -7.51 10.46 3.42
C THR A 235 -6.92 11.20 4.62
N THR A 236 -7.28 10.84 5.85
CA THR A 236 -6.75 11.53 7.04
C THR A 236 -5.29 11.16 7.33
N SER A 237 -4.90 9.92 7.03
CA SER A 237 -3.54 9.42 7.30
C SER A 237 -2.52 9.75 6.20
N CYS A 238 -2.93 10.02 4.95
CA CYS A 238 -2.01 10.43 3.87
C CYS A 238 -1.64 11.92 3.87
N LEU A 239 -2.40 12.78 4.55
CA LEU A 239 -2.10 14.22 4.64
C LEU A 239 -0.66 14.52 5.12
N PRO A 240 -0.14 13.90 6.20
CA PRO A 240 1.23 14.14 6.64
C PRO A 240 2.27 13.63 5.62
N GLN A 241 2.02 12.53 4.93
CA GLN A 241 2.93 12.00 3.91
C GLN A 241 2.98 12.90 2.67
N MET A 242 1.83 13.38 2.19
CA MET A 242 1.79 14.37 1.12
C MET A 242 2.51 15.66 1.54
N ALA A 243 2.27 16.16 2.75
CA ALA A 243 2.95 17.34 3.27
C ALA A 243 4.48 17.16 3.29
N TYR A 244 4.98 15.99 3.69
CA TYR A 244 6.40 15.66 3.70
C TYR A 244 7.00 15.61 2.28
N CYS A 245 6.34 14.95 1.33
CA CYS A 245 6.80 14.92 -0.06
C CYS A 245 6.84 16.31 -0.69
N TRP A 246 5.82 17.15 -0.43
CA TRP A 246 5.81 18.54 -0.87
C TRP A 246 6.93 19.35 -0.22
N ALA A 247 7.22 19.14 1.08
CA ALA A 247 8.33 19.79 1.77
C ALA A 247 9.69 19.42 1.14
N ARG A 248 9.91 18.15 0.79
CA ARG A 248 11.14 17.71 0.08
C ARG A 248 11.31 18.33 -1.31
N VAL A 249 10.22 18.59 -2.02
CA VAL A 249 10.28 19.23 -3.35
C VAL A 249 10.53 20.73 -3.25
N ILE A 250 9.93 21.41 -2.25
CA ILE A 250 10.04 22.86 -2.08
C ILE A 250 11.39 23.25 -1.44
N ILE A 251 11.95 22.39 -0.59
CA ILE A 251 13.20 22.64 0.14
C ILE A 251 14.31 21.75 -0.45
N PRO A 252 15.10 22.25 -1.41
CA PRO A 252 16.16 21.46 -2.06
C PRO A 252 17.21 20.92 -1.07
N ASP A 253 17.50 21.63 0.03
CA ASP A 253 18.41 21.16 1.08
C ASP A 253 17.90 19.92 1.85
N PHE A 254 16.59 19.63 1.80
CA PHE A 254 16.00 18.40 2.35
C PHE A 254 16.09 17.22 1.37
N ALA A 255 16.22 17.48 0.07
CA ALA A 255 16.30 16.46 -0.99
C ALA A 255 17.73 15.98 -1.27
N ASP A 256 18.74 16.80 -0.96
CA ASP A 256 20.13 16.54 -1.32
C ASP A 256 20.90 15.63 -0.34
N GLY A 257 20.23 14.94 0.58
CA GLY A 257 20.90 13.95 1.45
C GLY A 257 22.02 14.53 2.32
N LYS A 258 22.12 15.87 2.45
CA LYS A 258 23.10 16.54 3.33
C LYS A 258 22.93 16.14 4.80
N ILE A 259 21.83 15.50 5.17
CA ILE A 259 21.63 14.93 6.52
C ILE A 259 22.48 13.67 6.75
N GLY A 260 22.97 13.01 5.70
CA GLY A 260 23.95 11.91 5.79
C GLY A 260 25.40 12.35 5.56
N ASN A 261 25.62 13.49 4.91
CA ASN A 261 26.96 14.06 4.66
C ASN A 261 27.37 15.16 5.65
N LEU A 262 26.55 15.45 6.67
CA LEU A 262 26.92 16.32 7.79
C LEU A 262 27.50 15.49 8.92
N GLN A 263 28.66 14.86 8.68
CA GLN A 263 29.80 14.74 9.61
C GLN A 263 31.03 14.29 8.78
N VAL A 264 31.63 15.25 8.07
CA VAL A 264 33.08 15.21 7.80
C VAL A 264 33.75 16.03 8.90
#